data_AF-A0A967WP64-F1
#
_entry.id   AF-A0A967WP64-F1
#
_cell.length_a   1.000
_cell.length_b   1.000
_cell.length_c   1.000
_cell.angle_alpha   90.00
_cell.angle_beta   90.00
_cell.angle_gamma   90.00
#
_symmetry.space_group_name_H-M   'P 1'
#
loop_
_entity.id
_entity.type
_entity.pdbx_description
1 polymer ?
#
loop_
_entity_poly.entity_id
_entity_poly.type
_entity_poly.pdbx_seq_one_letter_code
_entity_poly.pdbx_strand_id
1 'polypeptide(L)'
;MTKEAQAAKEEAQREAAERKSIPRDTTGKPVEQHHRSSLAEHLAGRKRWTRTVDMSAVLGRDLIGHDGTPLTRVCYRINSKADEDLAVAAAHAQVHRIAELAEQGKDAFRQDGDVLTDNKSIQALYRCCRDPENPERTLFPTPEWMRRELDTDTIAGLLNGYLECRARKNGVPWDVTDVSLDSTREMLVAARDTELPERLLAMFAREYLSTLLTLVCCRWHDERQRVCDVLKEALREDGGDLWRNEAEGLVEEWQAGEGDDQD
;
A
#
# COMPACT_ATOMS: atom_id res chain seq x y z
N MET A 1 31.83 18.10 -52.03
CA MET A 1 32.08 18.17 -50.57
C MET A 1 33.33 17.36 -50.28
N THR A 2 34.34 17.97 -49.66
CA THR A 2 35.59 17.29 -49.27
C THR A 2 35.34 16.35 -48.10
N LYS A 3 36.13 15.27 -47.98
CA LYS A 3 36.01 14.29 -46.87
C LYS A 3 36.02 14.96 -45.48
N GLU A 4 36.74 16.07 -45.34
CA GLU A 4 36.81 16.88 -44.12
C GLU A 4 35.46 17.49 -43.71
N ALA A 5 34.66 17.95 -44.69
CA ALA A 5 33.34 18.54 -44.41
C ALA A 5 32.33 17.49 -43.90
N GLN A 6 32.52 16.22 -44.26
CA GLN A 6 31.65 15.12 -43.84
C GLN A 6 32.03 14.64 -42.42
N ALA A 7 33.33 14.57 -42.11
CA ALA A 7 33.82 14.28 -40.76
C ALA A 7 33.37 15.34 -39.73
N ALA A 8 33.47 16.63 -40.07
CA ALA A 8 33.03 17.71 -39.20
C ALA A 8 31.51 17.67 -38.92
N LYS A 9 30.72 17.19 -39.89
CA LYS A 9 29.27 17.06 -39.73
C LYS A 9 28.90 15.88 -38.82
N GLU A 10 29.62 14.76 -38.92
CA GLU A 10 29.42 13.59 -38.04
C GLU A 10 29.84 13.90 -36.60
N GLU A 11 30.96 14.63 -36.41
CA GLU A 11 31.41 15.07 -35.09
C GLU A 11 30.40 16.04 -34.44
N ALA A 12 29.92 17.03 -35.19
CA ALA A 12 28.87 17.95 -34.71
C ALA A 12 27.55 17.23 -34.38
N GLN A 13 27.18 16.20 -35.15
CA GLN A 13 26.00 15.37 -34.85
C GLN A 13 26.19 14.51 -33.60
N ARG A 14 27.40 14.00 -33.38
CA ARG A 14 27.75 13.22 -32.19
C ARG A 14 27.73 14.09 -30.94
N GLU A 15 28.34 15.29 -31.00
CA GLU A 15 28.29 16.26 -29.89
C GLU A 15 26.86 16.75 -29.62
N ALA A 16 26.04 16.96 -30.67
CA ALA A 16 24.65 17.36 -30.51
C ALA A 16 23.79 16.24 -29.90
N ALA A 17 24.05 14.98 -30.25
CA ALA A 17 23.40 13.82 -29.65
C ALA A 17 23.82 13.65 -28.18
N GLU A 18 25.10 13.86 -27.87
CA GLU A 18 25.65 13.74 -26.53
C GLU A 18 25.10 14.85 -25.61
N ARG A 19 25.02 16.11 -26.10
CA ARG A 19 24.39 17.23 -25.39
C ARG A 19 22.89 17.08 -25.18
N LYS A 20 22.19 16.36 -26.07
CA LYS A 20 20.76 16.02 -25.88
C LYS A 20 20.55 14.90 -24.86
N SER A 21 21.59 14.14 -24.50
CA SER A 21 21.47 13.03 -23.55
C SER A 21 21.54 13.46 -22.08
N ILE A 22 22.05 14.67 -21.80
CA ILE A 22 22.15 15.19 -20.43
C ILE A 22 20.75 15.60 -19.94
N PRO A 23 20.22 14.97 -18.88
CA PRO A 23 18.93 15.34 -18.29
C PRO A 23 18.97 16.81 -17.87
N ARG A 24 17.96 17.58 -18.27
CA ARG A 24 17.77 18.97 -17.86
C ARG A 24 16.63 19.06 -16.86
N ASP A 25 16.77 19.94 -15.88
CA ASP A 25 15.69 20.22 -14.93
C ASP A 25 14.55 21.00 -15.62
N THR A 26 13.49 21.29 -14.87
CA THR A 26 12.35 22.07 -15.36
C THR A 26 12.71 23.51 -15.77
N THR A 27 13.91 23.99 -15.42
CA THR A 27 14.45 25.30 -15.81
C THR A 27 15.38 25.22 -17.04
N GLY A 28 15.56 24.03 -17.61
CA GLY A 28 16.40 23.81 -18.78
C GLY A 28 17.90 23.82 -18.49
N LYS A 29 18.31 23.84 -17.21
CA LYS A 29 19.72 23.70 -16.81
C LYS A 29 20.09 22.22 -16.74
N PRO A 30 21.33 21.84 -17.10
CA PRO A 30 21.80 20.48 -16.86
C PRO A 30 21.63 20.16 -15.39
N VAL A 31 20.95 19.05 -15.07
CA VAL A 31 20.80 18.59 -13.69
C VAL A 31 22.22 18.34 -13.19
N GLU A 32 22.74 19.22 -12.34
CA GLU A 32 23.97 18.94 -11.61
C GLU A 32 23.78 17.58 -10.96
N GLN A 33 24.79 16.71 -11.05
CA GLN A 33 24.79 15.43 -10.35
C GLN A 33 24.81 15.73 -8.85
N HIS A 34 23.66 16.12 -8.30
CA HIS A 34 23.47 16.34 -6.89
C HIS A 34 23.89 15.05 -6.22
N HIS A 35 24.92 15.15 -5.36
CA HIS A 35 25.32 14.08 -4.46
C HIS A 35 24.04 13.48 -3.88
N ARG A 36 23.71 12.27 -4.33
CA ARG A 36 22.55 11.56 -3.81
C ARG A 36 22.81 11.42 -2.32
N SER A 37 21.85 11.82 -1.49
CA SER A 37 21.99 11.63 -0.06
C SER A 37 22.23 10.14 0.21
N SER A 38 22.99 9.81 1.26
CA SER A 38 23.21 8.41 1.67
C SER A 38 21.89 7.66 1.87
N LEU A 39 20.84 8.38 2.31
CA LEU A 39 19.47 7.88 2.37
C LEU A 39 18.91 7.51 0.99
N ALA A 40 19.08 8.36 -0.03
CA ALA A 40 18.62 8.09 -1.38
C ALA A 40 19.34 6.88 -2.02
N GLU A 41 20.64 6.73 -1.77
CA GLU A 41 21.40 5.56 -2.21
C GLU A 41 20.94 4.27 -1.50
N HIS A 42 20.72 4.35 -0.18
CA HIS A 42 20.18 3.24 0.59
C HIS A 42 18.78 2.83 0.11
N LEU A 43 17.90 3.80 -0.15
CA LEU A 43 16.57 3.56 -0.69
C LEU A 43 16.61 2.98 -2.12
N ALA A 44 17.54 3.44 -2.96
CA ALA A 44 17.73 2.91 -4.31
C ALA A 44 18.27 1.47 -4.30
N GLY A 45 19.11 1.12 -3.32
CA GLY A 45 19.63 -0.24 -3.14
C GLY A 45 18.68 -1.20 -2.43
N ARG A 46 17.56 -0.71 -1.87
CA ARG A 46 16.62 -1.56 -1.13
C ARG A 46 15.94 -2.53 -2.08
N LYS A 47 16.14 -3.84 -1.83
CA LYS A 47 15.43 -4.91 -2.54
C LYS A 47 13.92 -4.67 -2.41
N ARG A 48 13.23 -4.62 -3.55
CA ARG A 48 11.77 -4.47 -3.58
C ARG A 48 11.15 -5.70 -2.93
N TRP A 49 10.12 -5.49 -2.12
CA TRP A 49 9.38 -6.59 -1.51
C TRP A 49 8.66 -7.38 -2.60
N THR A 50 8.81 -8.69 -2.55
CA THR A 50 8.20 -9.64 -3.48
C THR A 50 7.58 -10.81 -2.70
N ARG A 51 6.51 -11.39 -3.23
CA ARG A 51 5.91 -12.61 -2.69
C ARG A 51 5.37 -13.48 -3.81
N THR A 52 5.74 -14.77 -3.79
CA THR A 52 5.19 -15.77 -4.70
C THR A 52 3.91 -16.34 -4.12
N VAL A 53 2.86 -16.39 -4.94
CA VAL A 53 1.53 -16.91 -4.58
C VAL A 53 1.13 -17.96 -5.61
N ASP A 54 0.53 -19.05 -5.14
CA ASP A 54 -0.11 -20.05 -5.98
C ASP A 54 -1.43 -19.48 -6.51
N MET A 55 -1.53 -19.37 -7.83
CA MET A 55 -2.67 -18.84 -8.56
C MET A 55 -3.29 -19.92 -9.47
N SER A 56 -3.01 -21.20 -9.23
CA SER A 56 -3.50 -22.33 -10.04
C SER A 56 -5.03 -22.38 -10.16
N ALA A 57 -5.76 -21.92 -9.13
CA ALA A 57 -7.21 -21.81 -9.15
C ALA A 57 -7.74 -20.69 -10.06
N VAL A 58 -6.95 -19.66 -10.31
CA VAL A 58 -7.34 -18.48 -11.12
C VAL A 58 -6.82 -18.59 -12.55
N LEU A 59 -5.55 -18.97 -12.72
CA LEU A 59 -4.91 -19.02 -14.04
C LEU A 59 -5.22 -20.31 -14.81
N GLY A 60 -5.83 -21.29 -14.12
CA GLY A 60 -6.12 -22.59 -14.71
C GLY A 60 -4.85 -23.32 -15.18
N ARG A 61 -5.05 -24.34 -16.03
CA ARG A 61 -3.95 -25.06 -16.70
C ARG A 61 -3.66 -24.52 -18.11
N ASP A 62 -4.48 -23.59 -18.58
CA ASP A 62 -4.51 -23.17 -19.98
C ASP A 62 -3.58 -21.99 -20.27
N LEU A 63 -3.21 -21.21 -19.24
CA LEU A 63 -2.23 -20.15 -19.38
C LEU A 63 -0.81 -20.71 -19.38
N ILE A 64 -0.16 -20.62 -20.54
CA ILE A 64 1.22 -21.10 -20.74
C ILE A 64 2.20 -19.94 -20.53
N GLY A 65 3.18 -20.17 -19.65
CA GLY A 65 4.26 -19.24 -19.36
C GLY A 65 5.28 -19.13 -20.49
N HIS A 66 6.25 -18.24 -20.31
CA HIS A 66 7.31 -18.02 -21.30
C HIS A 66 8.15 -19.27 -21.61
N ASP A 67 8.17 -20.25 -20.71
CA ASP A 67 8.90 -21.51 -20.82
C ASP A 67 8.06 -22.67 -21.38
N GLY A 68 6.82 -22.42 -21.77
CA GLY A 68 5.92 -23.47 -22.26
C GLY A 68 5.23 -24.26 -21.14
N THR A 69 5.43 -23.90 -19.86
CA THR A 69 4.80 -24.58 -18.73
C THR A 69 3.52 -23.88 -18.28
N PRO A 70 2.53 -24.59 -17.72
CA PRO A 70 1.34 -23.96 -17.15
C PRO A 70 1.69 -22.99 -16.01
N LEU A 71 1.18 -21.77 -16.09
CA LEU A 71 1.33 -20.73 -15.08
C LEU A 71 0.48 -21.05 -13.84
N THR A 72 1.10 -21.68 -12.86
CA THR A 72 0.46 -21.99 -11.57
C THR A 72 0.83 -21.00 -10.48
N ARG A 73 1.95 -20.27 -10.62
CA ARG A 73 2.46 -19.38 -9.57
C ARG A 73 2.82 -18.01 -10.15
N VAL A 74 2.61 -16.97 -9.36
CA VAL A 74 2.93 -15.58 -9.70
C VAL A 74 3.78 -14.97 -8.60
N CYS A 75 4.88 -14.32 -8.95
CA CYS A 75 5.65 -13.50 -8.02
C CYS A 75 5.14 -12.05 -8.08
N TYR A 76 4.46 -11.59 -7.02
CA TYR A 76 4.02 -10.20 -6.92
C TYR A 76 5.11 -9.33 -6.35
N ARG A 77 5.56 -8.35 -7.13
CA ARG A 77 6.43 -7.25 -6.70
C ARG A 77 5.57 -6.02 -6.43
N ILE A 78 5.62 -5.47 -5.21
CA ILE A 78 4.83 -4.27 -4.91
C ILE A 78 5.40 -3.07 -5.68
N ASN A 79 4.57 -2.53 -6.57
CA ASN A 79 4.86 -1.31 -7.34
C ASN A 79 5.32 -0.19 -6.39
N SER A 80 6.38 0.49 -6.79
CA SER A 80 6.74 1.78 -6.18
C SER A 80 5.79 2.86 -6.67
N LYS A 81 5.77 4.02 -6.00
CA LYS A 81 4.97 5.16 -6.45
C LYS A 81 5.30 5.57 -7.89
N ALA A 82 6.59 5.51 -8.27
CA ALA A 82 7.01 5.77 -9.64
C ALA A 82 6.43 4.75 -10.65
N ASP A 83 6.35 3.48 -10.28
CA ASP A 83 5.74 2.45 -11.14
C ASP A 83 4.21 2.68 -11.27
N GLU A 84 3.55 3.09 -10.19
CA GLU A 84 2.12 3.45 -10.20
C GLU A 84 1.86 4.66 -11.11
N ASP A 85 2.69 5.70 -11.03
CA ASP A 85 2.56 6.88 -11.88
C ASP A 85 2.76 6.54 -13.36
N LEU A 86 3.76 5.70 -13.66
CA LEU A 86 3.98 5.17 -15.01
C LEU A 86 2.81 4.29 -15.47
N ALA A 87 2.17 3.54 -14.58
CA ALA A 87 0.99 2.74 -14.90
C ALA A 87 -0.21 3.63 -15.25
N VAL A 88 -0.44 4.69 -14.46
CA VAL A 88 -1.50 5.67 -14.70
C VAL A 88 -1.28 6.40 -16.04
N ALA A 89 -0.07 6.90 -16.28
CA ALA A 89 0.25 7.57 -17.54
C ALA A 89 0.05 6.66 -18.76
N ALA A 90 0.52 5.40 -18.67
CA ALA A 90 0.35 4.41 -19.74
C ALA A 90 -1.13 4.02 -19.96
N ALA A 91 -1.94 3.99 -18.89
CA ALA A 91 -3.37 3.74 -18.98
C ALA A 91 -4.08 4.88 -19.73
N HIS A 92 -3.80 6.13 -19.38
CA HIS A 92 -4.36 7.29 -20.09
C HIS A 92 -3.96 7.31 -21.57
N ALA A 93 -2.70 7.01 -21.89
CA ALA A 93 -2.24 6.92 -23.28
C ALA A 93 -3.00 5.84 -24.07
N GLN A 94 -3.29 4.70 -23.44
CA GLN A 94 -4.06 3.64 -24.09
C GLN A 94 -5.53 4.01 -24.28
N VAL A 95 -6.18 4.61 -23.27
CA VAL A 95 -7.57 5.10 -23.40
C VAL A 95 -7.67 6.12 -24.52
N HIS A 96 -6.70 7.05 -24.62
CA HIS A 96 -6.64 8.01 -25.72
C HIS A 96 -6.55 7.34 -27.08
N ARG A 97 -5.68 6.32 -27.21
CA ARG A 97 -5.52 5.55 -28.45
C ARG A 97 -6.81 4.81 -28.84
N ILE A 98 -7.51 4.20 -27.89
CA ILE A 98 -8.77 3.49 -28.18
C ILE A 98 -9.87 4.49 -28.55
N ALA A 99 -9.95 5.62 -27.86
CA ALA A 99 -10.92 6.67 -28.16
C ALA A 99 -10.74 7.25 -29.59
N GLU A 100 -9.53 7.25 -30.12
CA GLU A 100 -9.26 7.63 -31.51
C GLU A 100 -9.82 6.65 -32.53
N LEU A 101 -10.03 5.38 -32.15
CA LEU A 101 -10.66 4.36 -32.99
C LEU A 101 -12.19 4.44 -32.94
N ALA A 102 -12.77 5.05 -31.91
CA ALA A 102 -14.20 5.28 -31.81
C ALA A 102 -14.60 6.47 -32.71
N GLU A 103 -15.08 6.18 -33.92
CA GLU A 103 -15.53 7.20 -34.89
C GLU A 103 -16.63 8.12 -34.31
N GLN A 104 -17.45 7.59 -33.40
CA GLN A 104 -18.48 8.32 -32.66
C GLN A 104 -18.28 8.11 -31.15
N GLY A 105 -18.50 9.16 -30.35
CA GLY A 105 -18.44 9.04 -28.88
C GLY A 105 -17.04 9.10 -28.27
N LYS A 106 -16.03 9.60 -28.99
CA LYS A 106 -14.64 9.77 -28.53
C LYS A 106 -14.53 10.43 -27.14
N ASP A 107 -15.30 11.49 -26.90
CA ASP A 107 -15.25 12.20 -25.62
C ASP A 107 -15.99 11.44 -24.50
N ALA A 108 -17.08 10.74 -24.81
CA ALA A 108 -17.76 9.88 -23.85
C ALA A 108 -16.85 8.71 -23.41
N PHE A 109 -16.15 8.09 -24.36
CA PHE A 109 -15.20 7.01 -24.07
C PHE A 109 -13.99 7.49 -23.24
N ARG A 110 -13.50 8.71 -23.47
CA ARG A 110 -12.43 9.31 -22.67
C ARG A 110 -12.84 9.61 -21.23
N GLN A 111 -14.12 9.88 -21.02
CA GLN A 111 -14.70 10.17 -19.70
C GLN A 111 -15.20 8.91 -18.99
N ASP A 112 -15.15 7.75 -19.65
CA ASP A 112 -15.50 6.47 -19.06
C ASP A 112 -14.48 6.07 -17.99
N GLY A 113 -14.90 6.20 -16.73
CA GLY A 113 -14.09 5.88 -15.56
C GLY A 113 -13.76 4.39 -15.43
N ASP A 114 -14.63 3.52 -15.94
CA ASP A 114 -14.48 2.07 -15.84
C ASP A 114 -13.39 1.61 -16.81
N VAL A 115 -13.44 2.08 -18.06
CA VAL A 115 -12.39 1.82 -19.07
C VAL A 115 -11.01 2.28 -18.58
N LEU A 116 -10.94 3.46 -17.94
CA LEU A 116 -9.69 3.95 -17.39
C LEU A 116 -9.21 3.09 -16.21
N THR A 117 -10.13 2.65 -15.35
CA THR A 117 -9.81 1.81 -14.18
C THR A 117 -9.28 0.45 -14.62
N ASP A 118 -9.90 -0.20 -15.61
CA ASP A 118 -9.43 -1.46 -16.17
C ASP A 118 -8.04 -1.33 -16.78
N ASN A 119 -7.80 -0.25 -17.54
CA ASN A 119 -6.49 0.00 -18.11
C ASN A 119 -5.42 0.29 -17.04
N LYS A 120 -5.78 0.96 -15.94
CA LYS A 120 -4.87 1.14 -14.79
C LYS A 120 -4.54 -0.20 -14.14
N SER A 121 -5.54 -1.07 -13.92
CA SER A 121 -5.37 -2.40 -13.35
C SER A 121 -4.41 -3.24 -14.19
N ILE A 122 -4.59 -3.31 -15.51
CA ILE A 122 -3.69 -4.06 -16.41
C ILE A 122 -2.26 -3.51 -16.38
N GLN A 123 -2.09 -2.18 -16.43
CA GLN A 123 -0.76 -1.57 -16.39
C GLN A 123 -0.07 -1.77 -15.04
N ALA A 124 -0.82 -1.75 -13.94
CA ALA A 124 -0.31 -2.05 -12.61
C ALA A 124 0.09 -3.52 -12.49
N LEU A 125 -0.75 -4.44 -13.00
CA LEU A 125 -0.51 -5.88 -13.00
C LEU A 125 0.72 -6.25 -13.83
N TYR A 126 0.88 -5.70 -15.03
CA TYR A 126 2.08 -5.92 -15.84
C TYR A 126 3.37 -5.52 -15.10
N ARG A 127 3.31 -4.44 -14.30
CA ARG A 127 4.45 -3.96 -13.50
C ARG A 127 4.64 -4.73 -12.20
N CYS A 128 3.61 -5.36 -11.63
CA CYS A 128 3.76 -6.11 -10.38
C CYS A 128 3.98 -7.60 -10.58
N CYS A 129 3.37 -8.22 -11.59
CA CYS A 129 3.47 -9.66 -11.84
C CYS A 129 4.84 -9.98 -12.45
N ARG A 130 5.58 -10.83 -11.75
CA ARG A 130 6.93 -11.27 -12.09
C ARG A 130 6.96 -12.78 -12.19
N ASP A 131 7.95 -13.23 -12.94
CA ASP A 131 8.24 -14.65 -13.06
C ASP A 131 8.63 -15.22 -11.68
N PRO A 132 8.02 -16.33 -11.23
CA PRO A 132 8.34 -16.95 -9.95
C PRO A 132 9.80 -17.42 -9.84
N GLU A 133 10.41 -17.81 -10.96
CA GLU A 133 11.80 -18.28 -11.02
C GLU A 133 12.77 -17.10 -11.24
N ASN A 134 12.30 -15.99 -11.81
CA ASN A 134 13.08 -14.77 -11.98
C ASN A 134 12.27 -13.48 -11.68
N PRO A 135 12.26 -13.01 -10.43
CA PRO A 135 11.49 -11.83 -10.01
C PRO A 135 11.83 -10.51 -10.70
N GLU A 136 12.91 -10.44 -11.48
CA GLU A 136 13.23 -9.25 -12.28
C GLU A 136 12.53 -9.25 -13.64
N ARG A 137 12.12 -10.42 -14.14
CA ARG A 137 11.40 -10.57 -15.41
C ARG A 137 9.89 -10.39 -15.21
N THR A 138 9.25 -9.65 -16.11
CA THR A 138 7.77 -9.57 -16.16
C THR A 138 7.19 -10.96 -16.43
N LEU A 139 6.08 -11.28 -15.76
CA LEU A 139 5.42 -12.56 -16.00
C LEU A 139 4.77 -12.64 -17.39
N PHE A 140 4.21 -11.51 -17.83
CA PHE A 140 3.53 -11.39 -19.11
C PHE A 140 4.44 -10.68 -20.13
N PRO A 141 4.28 -10.94 -21.45
CA PRO A 141 5.08 -10.28 -22.47
C PRO A 141 4.84 -8.77 -22.51
N THR A 142 3.57 -8.35 -22.64
CA THR A 142 3.16 -6.95 -22.77
C THR A 142 1.78 -6.70 -22.13
N PRO A 143 1.43 -5.45 -21.77
CA PRO A 143 0.08 -5.10 -21.36
C PRO A 143 -0.99 -5.39 -22.43
N GLU A 144 -0.65 -5.26 -23.71
CA GLU A 144 -1.55 -5.52 -24.84
C GLU A 144 -1.86 -7.00 -24.97
N TRP A 145 -0.89 -7.88 -24.69
CA TRP A 145 -1.12 -9.31 -24.61
C TRP A 145 -2.13 -9.64 -23.51
N MET A 146 -1.98 -9.04 -22.32
CA MET A 146 -2.93 -9.26 -21.23
C MET A 146 -4.36 -8.86 -21.60
N ARG A 147 -4.55 -7.73 -22.29
CA ARG A 147 -5.88 -7.28 -22.76
C ARG A 147 -6.55 -8.24 -23.74
N ARG A 148 -5.74 -8.97 -24.54
CA ARG A 148 -6.24 -9.80 -25.63
C ARG A 148 -6.47 -11.25 -25.18
N GLU A 149 -5.60 -11.76 -24.33
CA GLU A 149 -5.57 -13.19 -23.98
C GLU A 149 -6.14 -13.49 -22.59
N LEU A 150 -6.24 -12.51 -21.68
CA LEU A 150 -6.82 -12.72 -20.36
C LEU A 150 -8.26 -12.24 -20.35
N ASP A 151 -9.14 -13.05 -19.77
CA ASP A 151 -10.50 -12.65 -19.46
C ASP A 151 -10.55 -11.73 -18.22
N THR A 152 -11.69 -11.07 -18.04
CA THR A 152 -11.92 -10.13 -16.94
C THR A 152 -11.77 -10.79 -15.57
N ASP A 153 -12.22 -12.05 -15.43
CA ASP A 153 -12.14 -12.80 -14.17
C ASP A 153 -10.69 -13.12 -13.78
N THR A 154 -9.84 -13.47 -14.75
CA THR A 154 -8.41 -13.70 -14.55
C THR A 154 -7.71 -12.40 -14.13
N ILE A 155 -8.03 -11.27 -14.77
CA ILE A 155 -7.50 -9.96 -14.40
C ILE A 155 -7.91 -9.60 -12.97
N ALA A 156 -9.17 -9.81 -12.61
CA ALA A 156 -9.68 -9.57 -11.27
C ALA A 156 -8.99 -10.45 -10.22
N GLY A 157 -8.80 -11.75 -10.51
CA GLY A 157 -8.10 -12.67 -9.62
C GLY A 157 -6.63 -12.29 -9.41
N LEU A 158 -5.92 -11.90 -10.47
CA LEU A 158 -4.56 -11.36 -10.37
C LEU A 158 -4.51 -10.07 -9.53
N LEU A 159 -5.48 -9.17 -9.72
CA LEU A 159 -5.56 -7.93 -8.95
C LEU A 159 -5.80 -8.20 -7.47
N ASN A 160 -6.69 -9.13 -7.13
CA ASN A 160 -6.94 -9.55 -5.75
C ASN A 160 -5.67 -10.12 -5.11
N GLY A 161 -4.93 -10.99 -5.81
CA GLY A 161 -3.64 -11.50 -5.32
C GLY A 161 -2.60 -10.40 -5.09
N TYR A 162 -2.54 -9.41 -5.98
CA TYR A 162 -1.69 -8.23 -5.80
C TYR A 162 -2.09 -7.38 -4.58
N LEU A 163 -3.39 -7.11 -4.41
CA LEU A 163 -3.92 -6.33 -3.29
C LEU A 163 -3.68 -7.03 -1.95
N GLU A 164 -3.86 -8.36 -1.88
CA GLU A 164 -3.53 -9.17 -0.71
C GLU A 164 -2.04 -9.09 -0.36
N CYS A 165 -1.18 -9.17 -1.37
CA CYS A 165 0.27 -8.99 -1.20
C CYS A 165 0.61 -7.58 -0.70
N ARG A 166 -0.05 -6.54 -1.23
CA ARG A 166 0.14 -5.15 -0.80
C ARG A 166 -0.30 -4.95 0.65
N ALA A 167 -1.45 -5.50 1.04
CA ALA A 167 -1.96 -5.45 2.40
C ALA A 167 -0.96 -6.09 3.39
N ARG A 168 -0.42 -7.26 3.03
CA ARG A 168 0.59 -7.96 3.84
C ARG A 168 1.93 -7.22 3.95
N LYS A 169 2.38 -6.55 2.89
CA LYS A 169 3.59 -5.71 2.94
C LYS A 169 3.41 -4.51 3.88
N ASN A 170 2.25 -3.86 3.79
CA ASN A 170 1.98 -2.65 4.56
C ASN A 170 1.75 -2.93 6.05
N GLY A 171 1.67 -4.20 6.45
CA GLY A 171 1.85 -4.60 7.84
C GLY A 171 0.82 -4.00 8.79
N VAL A 172 -0.35 -3.58 8.31
CA VAL A 172 -1.50 -3.42 9.21
C VAL A 172 -1.89 -4.85 9.57
N PRO A 173 -1.52 -5.32 10.77
CA PRO A 173 -1.77 -6.69 11.13
C PRO A 173 -3.27 -6.77 11.35
N TRP A 174 -4.03 -7.34 10.44
CA TRP A 174 -5.43 -7.70 10.73
C TRP A 174 -5.53 -8.67 11.92
N ASP A 175 -4.40 -9.25 12.32
CA ASP A 175 -4.25 -10.02 13.55
C ASP A 175 -4.13 -9.07 14.76
N VAL A 176 -5.29 -8.65 15.28
CA VAL A 176 -5.36 -7.97 16.58
C VAL A 176 -5.26 -9.03 17.66
N THR A 177 -4.03 -9.37 18.03
CA THR A 177 -3.70 -10.20 19.19
C THR A 177 -3.63 -9.35 20.45
N ASP A 178 -3.76 -9.95 21.63
CA ASP A 178 -3.58 -9.23 22.90
C ASP A 178 -2.19 -8.54 22.96
N VAL A 179 -1.16 -9.21 22.45
CA VAL A 179 0.22 -8.68 22.41
C VAL A 179 0.33 -7.46 21.50
N SER A 180 -0.29 -7.49 20.32
CA SER A 180 -0.26 -6.35 19.39
C SER A 180 -1.11 -5.18 19.89
N LEU A 181 -2.23 -5.47 20.57
CA LEU A 181 -3.06 -4.47 21.22
C LEU A 181 -2.32 -3.77 22.37
N ASP A 182 -1.65 -4.53 23.23
CA ASP A 182 -0.83 -3.98 24.33
C ASP A 182 0.34 -3.17 23.82
N SER A 183 1.07 -3.68 22.82
CA SER A 183 2.19 -2.94 22.21
C SER A 183 1.72 -1.62 21.58
N THR A 184 0.55 -1.63 20.92
CA THR A 184 -0.02 -0.42 20.33
C THR A 184 -0.46 0.55 21.42
N ARG A 185 -1.12 0.07 22.48
CA ARG A 185 -1.50 0.87 23.64
C ARG A 185 -0.28 1.53 24.29
N GLU A 186 0.76 0.77 24.60
CA GLU A 186 1.99 1.27 25.23
C GLU A 186 2.66 2.36 24.38
N MET A 187 2.75 2.13 23.06
CA MET A 187 3.30 3.10 22.13
C MET A 187 2.48 4.40 22.08
N LEU A 188 1.15 4.30 22.05
CA LEU A 188 0.25 5.47 22.06
C LEU A 188 0.33 6.24 23.38
N VAL A 189 0.39 5.53 24.51
CA VAL A 189 0.52 6.13 25.85
C VAL A 189 1.86 6.84 25.98
N ALA A 190 2.96 6.22 25.54
CA ALA A 190 4.29 6.82 25.57
C ALA A 190 4.39 8.08 24.69
N ALA A 191 3.60 8.14 23.63
CA ALA A 191 3.58 9.26 22.69
C ALA A 191 2.42 10.25 22.90
N ARG A 192 1.65 10.12 24.00
CA ARG A 192 0.38 10.85 24.21
C ARG A 192 0.49 12.38 24.12
N ASP A 193 1.65 12.92 24.48
CA ASP A 193 1.92 14.36 24.53
C ASP A 193 2.52 14.89 23.20
N THR A 194 2.41 14.11 22.12
CA THR A 194 2.95 14.43 20.79
C THR A 194 1.89 14.23 19.71
N GLU A 195 2.16 14.68 18.47
CA GLU A 195 1.30 14.37 17.30
C GLU A 195 1.47 12.94 16.76
N LEU A 196 2.39 12.15 17.31
CA LEU A 196 2.67 10.80 16.81
C LEU A 196 1.48 9.84 16.90
N PRO A 197 0.65 9.82 17.95
CA PRO A 197 -0.53 8.96 18.01
C PRO A 197 -1.45 9.14 16.81
N GLU A 198 -1.78 10.39 16.46
CA GLU A 198 -2.64 10.69 15.30
C GLU A 198 -2.00 10.22 13.98
N ARG A 199 -0.70 10.47 13.79
CA ARG A 199 0.02 10.07 12.57
C ARG A 199 0.16 8.56 12.44
N LEU A 200 0.40 7.85 13.55
CA LEU A 200 0.47 6.40 13.59
C LEU A 200 -0.89 5.78 13.31
N LEU A 201 -1.95 6.34 13.92
CA LEU A 201 -3.31 5.85 13.74
C LEU A 201 -3.86 6.15 12.34
N ALA A 202 -3.46 7.26 11.72
CA ALA A 202 -3.88 7.65 10.37
C ALA A 202 -3.41 6.66 9.28
N MET A 203 -2.43 5.79 9.57
CA MET A 203 -1.99 4.76 8.63
C MET A 203 -2.92 3.53 8.61
N PHE A 204 -3.80 3.40 9.60
CA PHE A 204 -4.71 2.26 9.71
C PHE A 204 -6.04 2.54 9.01
N ALA A 205 -6.63 1.49 8.44
CA ALA A 205 -7.98 1.57 7.90
C ALA A 205 -9.00 1.81 9.02
N ARG A 206 -10.12 2.47 8.70
CA ARG A 206 -11.18 2.78 9.67
C ARG A 206 -11.72 1.52 10.35
N GLU A 207 -11.86 0.43 9.62
CA GLU A 207 -12.35 -0.86 10.09
C GLU A 207 -11.40 -1.45 11.15
N TYR A 208 -10.10 -1.31 10.92
CA TYR A 208 -9.07 -1.72 11.87
C TYR A 208 -9.14 -0.89 13.15
N LEU A 209 -9.21 0.44 13.02
CA LEU A 209 -9.33 1.35 14.17
C LEU A 209 -10.59 1.08 14.98
N SER A 210 -11.72 0.80 14.33
CA SER A 210 -12.99 0.48 14.99
C SER A 210 -12.90 -0.83 15.77
N THR A 211 -12.26 -1.85 15.19
CA THR A 211 -12.02 -3.14 15.84
C THR A 211 -11.07 -2.99 17.03
N LEU A 212 -9.96 -2.26 16.84
CA LEU A 212 -8.98 -1.97 17.89
C LEU A 212 -9.63 -1.24 19.06
N LEU A 213 -10.43 -0.20 18.79
CA LEU A 213 -11.16 0.54 19.81
C LEU A 213 -12.12 -0.36 20.58
N THR A 214 -12.89 -1.20 19.88
CA THR A 214 -13.83 -2.15 20.52
C THR A 214 -13.08 -3.09 21.47
N LEU A 215 -11.96 -3.66 21.02
CA LEU A 215 -11.17 -4.58 21.86
C LEU A 215 -10.54 -3.88 23.06
N VAL A 216 -10.05 -2.65 22.89
CA VAL A 216 -9.54 -1.82 23.99
C VAL A 216 -10.65 -1.52 25.01
N CYS A 217 -11.86 -1.17 24.56
CA CYS A 217 -13.00 -0.93 25.44
C CYS A 217 -13.42 -2.19 26.22
N CYS A 218 -13.50 -3.35 25.56
CA CYS A 218 -13.79 -4.62 26.22
C CYS A 218 -12.76 -4.95 27.30
N ARG A 219 -11.47 -4.78 26.98
CA ARG A 219 -10.39 -5.06 27.94
C ARG A 219 -10.40 -4.10 29.12
N TRP A 220 -10.71 -2.83 28.89
CA TRP A 220 -10.85 -1.86 29.98
C TRP A 220 -12.04 -2.23 30.88
N HIS A 221 -13.16 -2.68 30.31
CA HIS A 221 -14.28 -3.19 31.08
C HIS A 221 -13.86 -4.38 31.98
N ASP A 222 -13.15 -5.36 31.43
CA ASP A 222 -12.68 -6.53 32.16
C ASP A 222 -11.69 -6.17 33.28
N GLU A 223 -10.73 -5.27 33.01
CA GLU A 223 -9.78 -4.77 34.01
C GLU A 223 -10.50 -4.06 35.16
N ARG A 224 -11.53 -3.27 34.86
CA ARG A 224 -12.36 -2.59 35.89
C ARG A 224 -13.13 -3.58 36.74
N GLN A 225 -13.76 -4.59 36.13
CA GLN A 225 -14.47 -5.63 36.88
C GLN A 225 -13.54 -6.38 37.84
N ARG A 226 -12.32 -6.72 37.40
CA ARG A 226 -11.32 -7.38 38.25
C ARG A 226 -10.95 -6.54 39.48
N VAL A 227 -10.74 -5.22 39.30
CA VAL A 227 -10.46 -4.33 40.43
C VAL A 227 -11.64 -4.28 41.40
N CYS A 228 -12.87 -4.17 40.88
CA CYS A 228 -14.06 -4.20 41.71
C CYS A 228 -14.19 -5.51 42.52
N ASP A 229 -13.87 -6.65 41.91
CA ASP A 229 -13.95 -7.95 42.58
C ASP A 229 -12.90 -8.09 43.70
N VAL A 230 -11.66 -7.66 43.45
CA VAL A 230 -10.59 -7.62 44.48
C VAL A 230 -10.99 -6.71 45.65
N LEU A 231 -11.56 -5.54 45.37
CA LEU A 231 -12.02 -4.61 46.41
C LEU A 231 -13.17 -5.21 47.23
N LYS A 232 -14.13 -5.89 46.58
CA LYS A 232 -15.22 -6.59 47.28
C LYS A 232 -14.70 -7.71 48.18
N GLU A 233 -13.67 -8.43 47.74
CA GLU A 233 -13.05 -9.50 48.54
C GLU A 233 -12.31 -8.92 49.74
N ALA A 234 -11.47 -7.89 49.55
CA ALA A 234 -10.79 -7.19 50.65
C ALA A 234 -11.77 -6.61 51.68
N LEU A 235 -12.89 -6.01 51.22
CA LEU A 235 -13.95 -5.49 52.09
C LEU A 235 -14.63 -6.58 52.94
N ARG A 236 -14.67 -7.83 52.47
CA ARG A 236 -15.22 -8.97 53.23
C ARG A 236 -14.25 -9.49 54.28
N GLU A 237 -12.95 -9.48 54.00
CA GLU A 237 -11.93 -10.04 54.88
C GLU A 237 -11.59 -9.12 56.07
N ASP A 238 -11.50 -7.81 55.85
CA ASP A 238 -10.97 -6.85 56.85
C ASP A 238 -12.02 -6.32 57.86
N GLY A 239 -13.19 -6.94 57.96
CA GLY A 239 -14.21 -6.51 58.92
C GLY A 239 -14.75 -5.10 58.63
N GLY A 240 -14.94 -4.77 57.34
CA GLY A 240 -16.05 -3.98 56.78
C GLY A 240 -16.38 -2.57 57.25
N ASP A 241 -15.87 -2.04 58.36
CA ASP A 241 -16.40 -0.79 58.93
C ASP A 241 -15.57 0.46 58.59
N LEU A 242 -14.25 0.31 58.40
CA LEU A 242 -13.38 1.45 58.06
C LEU A 242 -13.43 1.78 56.56
N TRP A 243 -13.33 0.74 55.72
CA TRP A 243 -13.25 0.89 54.26
C TRP A 243 -14.62 1.09 53.58
N ARG A 244 -15.73 0.75 54.24
CA ARG A 244 -17.07 0.91 53.67
C ARG A 244 -17.45 2.39 53.51
N ASN A 245 -17.06 3.24 54.47
CA ASN A 245 -17.31 4.69 54.37
C ASN A 245 -16.46 5.36 53.28
N GLU A 246 -15.19 4.97 53.10
CA GLU A 246 -14.33 5.52 52.04
C GLU A 246 -14.72 5.00 50.65
N ALA A 247 -15.08 3.72 50.54
CA ALA A 247 -15.54 3.15 49.27
C ALA A 247 -16.92 3.70 48.85
N GLU A 248 -17.84 3.90 49.78
CA GLU A 248 -19.13 4.55 49.49
C GLU A 248 -18.91 5.99 49.00
N GLY A 249 -18.01 6.75 49.63
CA GLY A 249 -17.65 8.10 49.18
C GLY A 249 -17.06 8.15 47.76
N LEU A 250 -16.15 7.23 47.43
CA LEU A 250 -15.57 7.16 46.08
C LEU A 250 -16.58 6.70 45.01
N VAL A 251 -17.53 5.81 45.36
CA VAL A 251 -18.60 5.39 44.45
C VAL A 251 -19.59 6.53 44.21
N GLU A 252 -19.94 7.30 45.25
CA GLU A 252 -20.80 8.48 45.13
C GLU A 252 -20.14 9.60 44.31
N GLU A 253 -18.86 9.88 44.54
CA GLU A 253 -18.09 10.87 43.77
C GLU A 253 -17.96 10.45 42.30
N TRP A 254 -17.81 9.14 42.05
CA TRP A 254 -17.74 8.60 40.69
C TRP A 254 -19.09 8.64 39.96
N GLN A 255 -20.20 8.34 40.64
CA GLN A 255 -21.56 8.47 40.09
C GLN A 255 -21.97 9.93 39.89
N ALA A 256 -21.47 10.85 40.71
CA ALA A 256 -21.69 12.28 40.55
C ALA A 256 -20.92 12.84 39.34
N GLY A 257 -19.70 12.35 39.08
CA GLY A 257 -18.89 12.77 37.94
C GLY A 257 -19.44 12.35 36.57
N GLU A 258 -20.21 11.26 36.47
CA GLU A 258 -20.88 10.85 35.21
C GLU A 258 -22.07 11.76 34.83
N GLY A 259 -22.49 12.69 35.71
CA GLY A 259 -23.61 13.61 35.47
C GLY A 259 -23.25 14.95 34.83
N ASP A 260 -21.98 15.38 34.87
CA ASP A 260 -21.56 16.73 34.47
C ASP A 260 -21.05 16.84 33.02
N ASP A 261 -20.87 15.73 32.30
CA ASP A 261 -20.37 15.71 30.91
C ASP A 261 -21.50 15.68 29.84
N GLN A 262 -22.72 16.12 30.17
CA GLN A 262 -23.87 16.16 29.25
C GLN A 262 -24.27 17.55 28.69
N ASP A 263 -23.46 18.59 28.86
CA ASP A 263 -23.68 19.92 28.24
C ASP A 263 -22.72 20.24 27.07
#